data_AF-A0A0C3P2J5-F1
#
_entry.id   AF-A0A0C3P2J5-F1
#
_cell.length_a   1.000
_cell.length_b   1.000
_cell.length_c   1.000
_cell.angle_alpha   90.00
_cell.angle_beta   90.00
_cell.angle_gamma   90.00
#
_symmetry.space_group_name_H-M   'P 1'
#
loop_
_entity.id
_entity.type
_entity.pdbx_description
1 polymer ?
#
loop_
_entity_poly.entity_id
_entity_poly.type
_entity_poly.pdbx_seq_one_letter_code
_entity_poly.pdbx_strand_id
1 'polypeptide(L)' 'MGLQAITINADTANEKIYKDIKALEYQVVIMSPEQIMKPGGKFEALLKKKAFC' A
#
# COMPACT_ATOMS: atom_id res chain seq x y z
N MET A 1 -23.01 -2.86 4.09
CA MET A 1 -21.79 -2.02 3.96
C MET A 1 -20.60 -2.92 4.24
N GLY A 2 -19.69 -3.09 3.27
CA GLY A 2 -18.60 -4.06 3.35
C GLY A 2 -17.24 -3.37 3.48
N LEU A 3 -16.30 -4.03 4.16
CA LEU A 3 -14.92 -3.58 4.29
C LEU A 3 -14.24 -3.57 2.91
N GLN A 4 -13.72 -2.43 2.48
CA GLN A 4 -12.87 -2.37 1.28
C GLN A 4 -11.42 -2.68 1.67
N ALA A 5 -11.00 -3.91 1.38
CA ALA A 5 -9.65 -4.39 1.59
C ALA A 5 -9.00 -4.76 0.25
N ILE A 6 -7.72 -4.46 0.10
CA ILE A 6 -6.91 -4.93 -1.02
C ILE A 6 -5.66 -5.65 -0.53
N THR A 7 -5.25 -6.65 -1.31
CA THR A 7 -3.95 -7.32 -1.16
C THR A 7 -3.02 -6.81 -2.23
N ILE A 8 -1.82 -6.37 -1.83
CA ILE A 8 -0.85 -5.77 -2.75
C ILE A 8 0.33 -6.69 -2.97
N ASN A 9 0.68 -6.85 -4.25
CA ASN A 9 1.95 -7.36 -4.69
C ASN A 9 2.71 -6.23 -5.42
N ALA A 10 3.87 -5.86 -4.91
CA ALA A 10 4.70 -4.77 -5.43
C ALA A 10 5.23 -5.04 -6.84
N ASP A 11 5.27 -6.30 -7.31
CA ASP A 11 5.64 -6.64 -8.69
C ASP A 11 4.59 -6.21 -9.72
N THR A 12 3.32 -6.26 -9.32
CA THR A 12 2.19 -5.97 -10.21
C THR A 12 1.53 -4.63 -9.89
N ALA A 13 1.90 -4.01 -8.77
CA ALA A 13 1.30 -2.76 -8.35
C ALA A 13 1.81 -1.60 -9.22
N ASN A 14 0.86 -0.85 -9.77
CA ASN A 14 1.13 0.32 -10.57
C ASN A 14 0.96 1.61 -9.75
N GLU A 15 1.31 2.75 -10.35
CA GLU A 15 1.24 4.04 -9.66
C GLU A 15 -0.18 4.43 -9.22
N LYS A 16 -1.23 3.91 -9.87
CA LYS A 16 -2.61 4.20 -9.48
C LYS A 16 -2.89 3.62 -8.10
N ILE A 17 -2.56 2.35 -7.88
CA ILE A 17 -2.75 1.68 -6.58
C ILE A 17 -2.02 2.45 -5.48
N TYR A 18 -0.81 2.91 -5.76
CA TYR A 18 -0.06 3.71 -4.80
C TYR A 18 -0.73 5.05 -4.46
N LYS A 19 -1.28 5.75 -5.46
CA LYS A 19 -2.03 7.00 -5.26
C LYS A 19 -3.31 6.78 -4.45
N ASP A 20 -4.06 5.72 -4.76
CA ASP A 20 -5.30 5.36 -4.07
C ASP A 20 -5.06 5.07 -2.58
N ILE A 21 -3.97 4.34 -2.23
CA ILE A 21 -3.60 4.11 -0.82
C ILE A 21 -3.21 5.41 -0.13
N LYS A 22 -2.45 6.28 -0.81
CA LYS A 22 -2.08 7.58 -0.24
C LYS A 22 -3.28 8.47 0.04
N ALA A 23 -4.33 8.36 -0.77
CA ALA A 23 -5.60 9.04 -0.61
C ALA A 23 -6.53 8.39 0.44
N LEU A 24 -6.13 7.24 1.03
CA LEU A 24 -6.93 6.48 2.00
C LEU A 24 -8.25 5.96 1.43
N GLU A 25 -8.31 5.68 0.12
CA GLU A 25 -9.47 5.09 -0.55
C GLU A 25 -9.75 3.65 -0.10
N TYR A 26 -8.72 2.96 0.39
CA TYR A 26 -8.84 1.63 0.99
C TYR A 26 -8.83 1.74 2.51
N GLN A 27 -9.77 1.06 3.15
CA GLN A 27 -9.86 1.02 4.61
C GLN A 27 -8.80 0.10 5.21
N VAL A 28 -8.45 -0.97 4.49
CA VAL A 28 -7.41 -1.93 4.90
C VAL A 28 -6.53 -2.27 3.71
N VAL A 29 -5.22 -2.19 3.91
CA VAL A 29 -4.21 -2.62 2.93
C VAL A 29 -3.39 -3.74 3.55
N ILE A 30 -3.47 -4.92 2.95
CA ILE A 30 -2.72 -6.10 3.41
C ILE A 30 -1.53 -6.29 2.48
N MET A 31 -0.33 -6.33 3.06
CA MET A 31 0.92 -6.44 2.32
C MET A 31 1.93 -7.21 3.18
N SER A 32 2.72 -8.09 2.57
CA SER A 32 3.76 -8.81 3.30
C SER A 32 4.99 -7.92 3.54
N PRO A 33 5.78 -8.18 4.59
CA PRO A 33 7.00 -7.41 4.87
C PRO A 33 7.98 -7.39 3.69
N GLU A 34 8.08 -8.48 2.94
CA GLU A 34 8.97 -8.58 1.78
C GLU A 34 8.55 -7.62 0.67
N GLN A 35 7.24 -7.43 0.49
CA GLN A 35 6.68 -6.53 -0.53
C GLN A 35 6.88 -5.06 -0.15
N ILE A 36 6.75 -4.71 1.14
CA ILE A 36 6.89 -3.32 1.60
C ILE A 36 8.35 -2.86 1.63
N MET A 37 9.28 -3.80 1.89
CA MET A 37 10.72 -3.54 1.93
C MET A 37 11.40 -3.68 0.56
N LYS A 38 10.64 -4.02 -0.50
CA LYS A 38 11.20 -4.27 -1.82
C LYS A 38 11.83 -3.00 -2.42
N PRO A 39 13.12 -3.04 -2.82
CA PRO A 39 13.76 -1.90 -3.47
C PRO A 39 13.03 -1.49 -4.75
N GLY A 40 12.79 -0.19 -4.94
CA GLY A 40 12.05 0.33 -6.09
C GLY A 40 10.53 0.09 -6.05
N GLY A 41 9.99 -0.61 -5.04
CA GLY A 41 8.57 -0.87 -4.89
C GLY A 41 7.73 0.37 -4.52
N LYS A 42 8.34 1.50 -4.16
CA LYS A 42 7.70 2.77 -3.74
C LYS A 42 6.85 2.69 -2.45
N PHE A 43 6.49 1.49 -1.98
CA PHE A 43 5.66 1.27 -0.79
C PHE A 43 6.36 1.57 0.55
N GLU A 44 7.69 1.51 0.61
CA GLU A 44 8.47 1.94 1.80
C GLU A 44 8.12 3.37 2.24
N ALA A 45 7.81 4.25 1.28
CA ALA A 45 7.44 5.64 1.55
C ALA A 45 6.05 5.78 2.22
N LEU A 46 5.20 4.75 2.19
CA LEU A 46 3.93 4.75 2.93
C LEU A 46 4.17 4.57 4.44
N LEU A 47 5.15 3.74 4.83
CA LEU A 47 5.53 3.53 6.23
C LEU A 47 6.07 4.81 6.90
N LYS A 48 6.62 5.74 6.10
CA LYS A 48 7.13 7.02 6.60
C LYS A 48 6.02 8.06 6.85
N LYS A 49 4.79 7.80 6.40
CA LYS A 49 3.67 8.73 6.57
C LYS A 49 3.08 8.51 7.97
N LYS A 50 2.95 9.59 8.76
CA LYS A 50 2.42 9.55 10.15
C LYS A 50 1.07 8.82 10.30
N ALA A 51 0.27 8.71 9.25
CA ALA A 51 -1.01 7.99 9.29
C ALA A 51 -0.85 6.47 9.44
N PHE A 52 0.36 5.93 9.28
CA PHE A 52 0.68 4.50 9.38
C PHE A 52 1.64 4.17 10.55
N CYS A 53 1.93 5.14 11.43
CA CYS A 53 2.74 4.96 12.65
C CYS A 53 1.90 5.18 13.91
#